data_AF-A0A640TN74-F1
#
_entry.id   AF-A0A640TN74-F1
#
_cell.length_a   1.000
_cell.length_b   1.000
_cell.length_c   1.000
_cell.angle_alpha   90.00
_cell.angle_beta   90.00
_cell.angle_gamma   90.00
#
_symmetry.space_group_name_H-M   'P 1'
#
loop_
_entity.id
_entity.type
_entity.pdbx_description
1 polymer ?
#
loop_
_entity_poly.entity_id
_entity_poly.type
_entity_poly.pdbx_seq_one_letter_code
_entity_poly.pdbx_strand_id
1 'polypeptide(L)'
;MAGSGPDEPPASVGMLAAMPPSPSIRPQGAEPPIRDRGDACPGALRLHSAADGHLARVRLPAGDLTVRQAEVLADAADRLGDGHLSLTSRGNAELRGLADGCGGRLAALLRDAGLLPSERHERVRNILASPLAGLDRHTPSDVRLWARELDGLLCASESATALSGRFLFVLDDGRGDVAALGGDVSLVAERGGAGSGDLSGAWRPAGAGGTALLRVGDDPAALRIAGPDAPRAALTAAEAFLTAAEASGSGAWRVRELPDGHGLTARAVAERLRAAGIGCAEVAGEVAAEVAGAREVTGTPDATGTTDATGAPAPASVPYADSSAPGVIEGTDGARALSVLAPLGRLSVAQWRLLTAVAAEDGAGALRLTPWRGVVIPGLSADTAAPRLRELSAAGLITDPDSPWHRVGACTGRPGCAKSRTDVRADATAAVTAGTPVPGEPGPQPATLRRLPVYWSGCERRCGHPHGAWVDVLATAEGYRVSVVQPQSAPVPHPAPAAPSAAPCPATS
;
A
#
# COMPACT_ATOMS: atom_id res chain seq x y z
N MET A 1 21.49 53.45 1.57
CA MET A 1 21.37 52.63 0.35
C MET A 1 21.66 51.18 0.71
N ALA A 2 20.71 50.30 0.37
CA ALA A 2 20.69 48.82 0.40
C ALA A 2 21.33 48.09 1.61
N GLY A 3 20.65 47.32 2.46
CA GLY A 3 19.39 46.59 2.30
C GLY A 3 19.68 45.08 2.24
N SER A 4 20.02 44.49 3.39
CA SER A 4 20.20 43.04 3.56
C SER A 4 18.85 42.34 3.49
N GLY A 5 18.63 41.53 2.46
CA GLY A 5 17.46 40.65 2.35
C GLY A 5 17.63 39.41 3.24
N PRO A 6 16.54 38.83 3.79
CA PRO A 6 16.61 37.58 4.54
C PRO A 6 16.79 36.40 3.57
N ASP A 7 17.71 35.49 3.92
CA ASP A 7 17.88 34.19 3.27
C ASP A 7 16.57 33.40 3.33
N GLU A 8 16.00 33.14 2.16
CA GLU A 8 14.83 32.31 1.95
C GLU A 8 15.29 30.83 1.95
N PRO A 9 14.70 29.93 2.76
CA PRO A 9 15.09 28.52 2.75
C PRO A 9 14.67 27.86 1.42
N PRO A 10 15.48 26.94 0.87
CA PRO A 10 15.17 26.31 -0.40
C PRO A 10 13.88 25.46 -0.29
N ALA A 11 12.96 25.71 -1.22
CA ALA A 11 11.73 24.95 -1.39
C ALA A 11 12.03 23.47 -1.65
N SER A 12 11.84 22.63 -0.64
CA SER A 12 11.91 21.17 -0.75
C SER A 12 10.58 20.63 -1.26
N VAL A 13 10.42 20.54 -2.59
CA VAL A 13 9.33 19.78 -3.21
C VAL A 13 9.95 18.81 -4.21
N GLY A 14 10.00 17.55 -3.81
CA GLY A 14 10.48 16.44 -4.62
C GLY A 14 10.09 15.14 -3.93
N MET A 15 8.81 14.80 -4.00
CA MET A 15 8.21 13.58 -3.44
C MET A 15 8.91 12.36 -4.05
N LEU A 16 9.72 11.66 -3.25
CA LEU A 16 10.38 10.43 -3.64
C LEU A 16 9.40 9.28 -3.44
N ALA A 17 9.03 8.60 -4.53
CA ALA A 17 8.11 7.47 -4.47
C ALA A 17 8.72 6.32 -3.66
N ALA A 18 8.25 6.10 -2.44
CA ALA A 18 8.49 4.83 -1.77
C ALA A 18 7.88 3.70 -2.57
N MET A 19 8.56 2.55 -2.55
CA MET A 19 8.22 1.38 -3.35
C MET A 19 6.83 0.84 -3.04
N PRO A 20 5.81 1.15 -3.85
CA PRO A 20 4.47 0.66 -3.61
C PRO A 20 4.39 -0.82 -4.04
N PRO A 21 3.56 -1.66 -3.41
CA PRO A 21 3.32 -3.04 -3.84
C PRO A 21 2.98 -3.11 -5.33
N SER A 22 3.72 -3.88 -6.14
CA SER A 22 3.26 -4.18 -7.50
C SER A 22 1.89 -4.89 -7.45
N PRO A 23 0.86 -4.41 -8.16
CA PRO A 23 -0.31 -5.21 -8.45
C PRO A 23 0.16 -6.34 -9.37
N SER A 24 -0.62 -7.41 -9.38
CA SER A 24 -0.59 -8.32 -10.51
C SER A 24 -0.97 -7.53 -11.77
N ILE A 25 0.04 -7.10 -12.54
CA ILE A 25 -0.18 -6.54 -13.86
C ILE A 25 -0.68 -7.69 -14.72
N ARG A 26 -1.96 -7.66 -15.08
CA ARG A 26 -2.38 -8.29 -16.33
C ARG A 26 -2.09 -7.25 -17.43
N PRO A 27 -1.35 -7.58 -18.49
CA PRO A 27 -1.32 -6.73 -19.67
C PRO A 27 -2.76 -6.46 -20.13
N GLN A 28 -3.12 -5.22 -20.42
CA GLN A 28 -4.43 -4.91 -21.02
C GLN A 28 -4.59 -5.75 -22.31
N GLY A 29 -5.70 -6.48 -22.41
CA GLY A 29 -5.97 -7.41 -23.52
C GLY A 29 -5.50 -8.87 -23.31
N ALA A 30 -4.91 -9.22 -22.17
CA ALA A 30 -4.62 -10.62 -21.85
C ALA A 30 -5.90 -11.39 -21.47
N GLU A 31 -6.09 -12.54 -22.13
CA GLU A 31 -7.26 -13.40 -21.95
C GLU A 31 -7.49 -13.74 -20.46
N PRO A 32 -8.75 -13.74 -19.99
CA PRO A 32 -9.10 -14.12 -18.62
C PRO A 32 -8.55 -15.52 -18.26
N PRO A 33 -7.79 -15.68 -17.16
CA PRO A 33 -7.25 -16.96 -16.77
C PRO A 33 -8.42 -17.80 -16.28
N ILE A 34 -8.72 -18.87 -17.00
CA ILE A 34 -9.49 -19.98 -16.45
C ILE A 34 -8.57 -20.70 -15.45
N ARG A 35 -9.01 -20.83 -14.20
CA ARG A 35 -8.21 -21.45 -13.14
C ARG A 35 -8.83 -22.75 -12.65
N ASP A 36 -8.12 -23.83 -12.93
CA ASP A 36 -8.52 -25.17 -12.47
C ASP A 36 -7.93 -25.53 -11.09
N ARG A 37 -7.03 -24.69 -10.54
CA ARG A 37 -6.40 -24.91 -9.24
C ARG A 37 -6.89 -23.92 -8.18
N GLY A 38 -7.08 -24.43 -6.97
CA GLY A 38 -7.38 -23.60 -5.81
C GLY A 38 -6.27 -22.61 -5.48
N ASP A 39 -6.63 -21.53 -4.79
CA ASP A 39 -5.68 -20.51 -4.35
C ASP A 39 -4.60 -21.11 -3.43
N ALA A 40 -3.34 -20.86 -3.75
CA ALA A 40 -2.14 -21.40 -3.07
C ALA A 40 -1.42 -20.35 -2.21
N CYS A 41 -2.09 -19.23 -1.95
CA CYS A 41 -1.58 -18.17 -1.09
C CYS A 41 -1.25 -18.68 0.33
N PRO A 42 -0.05 -18.34 0.88
CA PRO A 42 0.33 -18.74 2.23
C PRO A 42 -0.58 -18.11 3.27
N GLY A 43 -0.91 -18.86 4.29
CA GLY A 43 -1.65 -18.44 5.47
C GLY A 43 -0.91 -18.82 6.76
N ALA A 44 -1.55 -18.57 7.89
CA ALA A 44 -1.10 -19.01 9.21
C ALA A 44 -1.38 -20.51 9.45
N LEU A 45 -2.44 -21.04 8.82
CA LEU A 45 -2.80 -22.46 8.89
C LEU A 45 -2.31 -23.24 7.67
N ARG A 46 -2.32 -22.60 6.50
CA ARG A 46 -1.81 -23.21 5.27
C ARG A 46 -0.47 -22.62 4.87
N LEU A 47 0.59 -23.25 5.34
CA LEU A 47 1.96 -22.86 5.02
C LEU A 47 2.27 -23.09 3.54
N HIS A 48 3.13 -22.24 2.98
CA HIS A 48 3.68 -22.42 1.64
C HIS A 48 5.08 -23.00 1.71
N SER A 49 5.38 -24.03 0.91
CA SER A 49 6.74 -24.56 0.78
C SER A 49 7.62 -23.58 -0.02
N ALA A 50 8.69 -23.10 0.60
CA ALA A 50 9.74 -22.32 -0.01
C ALA A 50 11.08 -23.09 0.04
N ALA A 51 12.15 -22.51 -0.49
CA ALA A 51 13.44 -23.18 -0.58
C ALA A 51 14.21 -23.20 0.76
N ASP A 52 13.89 -22.25 1.65
CA ASP A 52 14.41 -22.14 3.00
C ASP A 52 13.56 -22.88 4.04
N GLY A 53 12.51 -23.59 3.62
CA GLY A 53 11.52 -24.20 4.50
C GLY A 53 10.12 -23.65 4.23
N HIS A 54 9.23 -23.74 5.20
CA HIS A 54 7.89 -23.21 5.06
C HIS A 54 7.82 -21.68 5.31
N LEU A 55 6.83 -21.06 4.68
CA LEU A 55 6.48 -19.66 4.79
C LEU A 55 5.05 -19.54 5.35
N ALA A 56 4.90 -18.76 6.42
CA ALA A 56 3.61 -18.32 6.94
C ALA A 56 3.43 -16.83 6.70
N ARG A 57 2.20 -16.42 6.43
CA ARG A 57 1.82 -15.00 6.45
C ARG A 57 0.73 -14.80 7.48
N VAL A 58 0.89 -13.81 8.33
CA VAL A 58 -0.06 -13.48 9.40
C VAL A 58 -1.21 -12.66 8.81
N ARG A 59 -2.37 -12.60 9.48
CA ARG A 59 -3.43 -11.65 9.16
C ARG A 59 -3.30 -10.45 10.09
N LEU A 60 -3.04 -9.26 9.54
CA LEU A 60 -2.87 -8.01 10.29
C LEU A 60 -3.75 -6.91 9.68
N PRO A 61 -5.04 -6.87 10.00
CA PRO A 61 -5.95 -5.83 9.52
C PRO A 61 -5.39 -4.44 9.86
N ALA A 62 -5.35 -3.55 8.86
CA ALA A 62 -4.74 -2.23 8.92
C ALA A 62 -3.23 -2.21 9.25
N GLY A 63 -2.58 -3.38 9.40
CA GLY A 63 -1.22 -3.49 9.93
C GLY A 63 -1.13 -3.24 11.44
N ASP A 64 -2.24 -3.18 12.16
CA ASP A 64 -2.26 -2.89 13.60
C ASP A 64 -1.73 -4.10 14.41
N LEU A 65 -0.85 -3.81 15.37
CA LEU A 65 -0.31 -4.77 16.33
C LEU A 65 -0.31 -4.17 17.73
N THR A 66 -0.74 -4.96 18.71
CA THR A 66 -0.45 -4.68 20.12
C THR A 66 0.99 -5.12 20.46
N VAL A 67 1.56 -4.56 21.53
CA VAL A 67 2.86 -5.02 22.07
C VAL A 67 2.87 -6.53 22.31
N ARG A 68 1.81 -7.09 22.91
CA ARG A 68 1.70 -8.55 23.16
C ARG A 68 1.77 -9.35 21.86
N GLN A 69 1.06 -8.92 20.82
CA GLN A 69 1.09 -9.61 19.52
C GLN A 69 2.47 -9.51 18.87
N ALA A 70 3.11 -8.35 18.95
CA ALA A 70 4.45 -8.17 18.43
C ALA A 70 5.47 -9.07 19.14
N GLU A 71 5.42 -9.20 20.47
CA GLU A 71 6.29 -10.14 21.21
C GLU A 71 6.08 -11.59 20.76
N VAL A 72 4.83 -12.04 20.60
CA VAL A 72 4.53 -13.40 20.13
C VAL A 72 5.07 -13.65 18.72
N LEU A 73 5.02 -12.63 17.85
CA LEU A 73 5.61 -12.71 16.52
C LEU A 73 7.14 -12.82 16.56
N ALA A 74 7.78 -12.11 17.50
CA ALA A 74 9.22 -12.22 17.75
C ALA A 74 9.57 -13.65 18.18
N ASP A 75 8.85 -14.20 19.17
CA ASP A 75 9.06 -15.55 19.68
C ASP A 75 8.81 -16.62 18.62
N ALA A 76 7.81 -16.43 17.76
CA ALA A 76 7.54 -17.32 16.66
C ALA A 76 8.67 -17.31 15.63
N ALA A 77 9.21 -16.13 15.27
CA ALA A 77 10.33 -16.02 14.35
C ALA A 77 11.62 -16.62 14.93
N ASP A 78 11.88 -16.40 16.23
CA ASP A 78 13.05 -16.90 16.95
C ASP A 78 13.03 -18.42 17.14
N ARG A 79 11.88 -18.97 17.54
CA ARG A 79 11.76 -20.39 17.95
C ARG A 79 11.38 -21.33 16.80
N LEU A 80 10.69 -20.83 15.79
CA LEU A 80 10.12 -21.64 14.72
C LEU A 80 10.67 -21.29 13.33
N GLY A 81 11.13 -20.06 13.11
CA GLY A 81 11.57 -19.56 11.81
C GLY A 81 13.08 -19.32 11.71
N ASP A 82 13.46 -18.43 10.79
CA ASP A 82 14.86 -18.06 10.51
C ASP A 82 15.37 -16.88 11.38
N GLY A 83 14.71 -16.58 12.51
CA GLY A 83 15.07 -15.46 13.38
C GLY A 83 14.77 -14.08 12.80
N HIS A 84 13.98 -14.00 11.72
CA HIS A 84 13.59 -12.74 11.09
C HIS A 84 12.10 -12.64 10.82
N LEU A 85 11.61 -11.41 10.78
CA LEU A 85 10.29 -11.06 10.24
C LEU A 85 10.46 -10.29 8.94
N SER A 86 9.75 -10.72 7.90
CA SER A 86 9.71 -9.99 6.62
C SER A 86 8.45 -9.14 6.55
N LEU A 87 8.62 -7.83 6.41
CA LEU A 87 7.55 -6.87 6.16
C LEU A 87 7.15 -6.90 4.69
N THR A 88 5.86 -6.96 4.45
CA THR A 88 5.28 -7.05 3.11
C THR A 88 4.78 -5.70 2.65
N SER A 89 4.70 -5.54 1.33
CA SER A 89 4.17 -4.34 0.70
C SER A 89 2.66 -4.15 0.87
N ARG A 90 1.99 -5.04 1.61
CA ARG A 90 0.56 -4.91 1.97
C ARG A 90 0.37 -4.55 3.44
N GLY A 91 1.39 -4.07 4.15
CA GLY A 91 1.27 -3.70 5.57
C GLY A 91 1.05 -4.91 6.47
N ASN A 92 1.84 -5.98 6.26
CA ASN A 92 1.69 -7.26 6.95
C ASN A 92 3.07 -7.92 7.14
N ALA A 93 3.17 -8.97 7.96
CA ALA A 93 4.38 -9.70 8.30
C ALA A 93 4.36 -11.16 7.79
N GLU A 94 5.55 -11.65 7.46
CA GLU A 94 5.84 -13.02 7.05
C GLU A 94 6.90 -13.65 7.94
N LEU A 95 6.68 -14.92 8.31
CA LEU A 95 7.67 -15.79 8.94
C LEU A 95 8.19 -16.80 7.91
N ARG A 96 9.51 -16.94 7.82
CA ARG A 96 10.19 -17.83 6.88
C ARG A 96 11.09 -18.81 7.64
N GLY A 97 11.61 -19.80 6.92
CA GLY A 97 12.47 -20.80 7.51
C GLY A 97 11.73 -21.78 8.44
N LEU A 98 10.40 -21.87 8.32
CA LEU A 98 9.60 -22.69 9.20
C LEU A 98 9.87 -24.18 8.93
N ALA A 99 10.27 -24.92 9.95
CA ALA A 99 10.55 -26.35 9.82
C ALA A 99 9.29 -27.19 9.54
N ASP A 100 9.46 -28.34 8.92
CA ASP A 100 8.38 -29.30 8.70
C ASP A 100 7.69 -29.67 10.03
N GLY A 101 6.36 -29.74 10.02
CA GLY A 101 5.56 -30.09 11.20
C GLY A 101 5.38 -28.96 12.24
N CYS A 102 6.00 -27.79 12.08
CA CYS A 102 5.86 -26.69 13.05
C CYS A 102 4.52 -25.93 12.94
N GLY A 103 3.74 -26.18 11.87
CA GLY A 103 2.51 -25.43 11.56
C GLY A 103 1.48 -25.44 12.69
N GLY A 104 1.27 -26.58 13.36
CA GLY A 104 0.35 -26.66 14.50
C GLY A 104 0.78 -25.81 15.69
N ARG A 105 2.09 -25.75 15.98
CA ARG A 105 2.66 -24.91 17.05
C ARG A 105 2.54 -23.43 16.70
N LEU A 106 2.83 -23.06 15.46
CA LEU A 106 2.67 -21.68 14.98
C LEU A 106 1.21 -21.24 15.07
N ALA A 107 0.28 -22.07 14.60
CA ALA A 107 -1.14 -21.80 14.65
C ALA A 107 -1.64 -21.58 16.09
N ALA A 108 -1.18 -22.41 17.04
CA ALA A 108 -1.52 -22.24 18.46
C ALA A 108 -1.02 -20.90 19.02
N LEU A 109 0.25 -20.55 18.79
CA LEU A 109 0.82 -19.27 19.23
C LEU A 109 0.04 -18.07 18.67
N LEU A 110 -0.25 -18.10 17.36
CA LEU A 110 -0.99 -17.00 16.72
C LEU A 110 -2.43 -16.92 17.20
N ARG A 111 -3.10 -18.06 17.44
CA ARG A 111 -4.47 -18.09 18.00
C ARG A 111 -4.51 -17.49 19.40
N ASP A 112 -3.60 -17.90 20.28
CA ASP A 112 -3.55 -17.42 21.66
C ASP A 112 -3.25 -15.91 21.76
N ALA A 113 -2.53 -15.37 20.78
CA ALA A 113 -2.25 -13.94 20.63
C ALA A 113 -3.37 -13.14 19.94
N GLY A 114 -4.43 -13.80 19.44
CA GLY A 114 -5.49 -13.15 18.67
C GLY A 114 -5.07 -12.73 17.25
N LEU A 115 -3.99 -13.31 16.71
CA LEU A 115 -3.50 -13.12 15.34
C LEU A 115 -4.10 -14.13 14.34
N LEU A 116 -4.98 -15.00 14.83
CA LEU A 116 -5.79 -15.92 14.04
C LEU A 116 -7.26 -15.84 14.53
N PRO A 117 -7.96 -14.73 14.27
CA PRO A 117 -9.32 -14.51 14.79
C PRO A 117 -10.36 -15.45 14.17
N SER A 118 -10.10 -15.98 12.97
CA SER A 118 -10.95 -16.96 12.31
C SER A 118 -10.12 -17.92 11.46
N GLU A 119 -10.27 -19.22 11.69
CA GLU A 119 -9.60 -20.26 10.90
C GLU A 119 -10.07 -20.27 9.45
N ARG A 120 -11.36 -19.97 9.23
CA ARG A 120 -11.97 -19.95 7.89
C ARG A 120 -11.54 -18.73 7.07
N HIS A 121 -11.24 -17.62 7.73
CA HIS A 121 -10.88 -16.35 7.10
C HIS A 121 -9.39 -16.00 7.20
N GLU A 122 -8.56 -16.92 7.67
CA GLU A 122 -7.10 -16.71 7.81
C GLU A 122 -6.43 -16.32 6.48
N ARG A 123 -7.05 -16.74 5.36
CA ARG A 123 -6.61 -16.44 3.99
C ARG A 123 -7.28 -15.22 3.38
N VAL A 124 -8.43 -14.78 3.89
CA VAL A 124 -9.04 -13.51 3.47
C VAL A 124 -8.00 -12.44 3.78
N ARG A 125 -7.57 -11.73 2.74
CA ARG A 125 -6.35 -10.93 2.82
C ARG A 125 -6.51 -9.60 3.49
N ASN A 126 -5.35 -8.98 3.65
CA ASN A 126 -5.13 -7.75 4.38
C ASN A 126 -6.12 -6.67 3.97
N ILE A 127 -6.64 -6.00 4.98
CA ILE A 127 -7.19 -4.68 4.86
C ILE A 127 -6.00 -3.76 5.03
N LEU A 128 -5.62 -3.06 3.97
CA LEU A 128 -4.55 -2.08 4.02
C LEU A 128 -5.16 -0.72 4.35
N ALA A 129 -4.67 -0.03 5.38
CA ALA A 129 -5.14 1.29 5.75
C ALA A 129 -3.98 2.30 5.82
N SER A 130 -4.23 3.59 5.53
CA SER A 130 -3.22 4.66 5.58
C SER A 130 -2.47 4.64 6.93
N PRO A 131 -1.15 4.34 6.96
CA PRO A 131 -0.36 4.15 8.19
C PRO A 131 -0.47 5.27 9.21
N LEU A 132 -0.53 6.51 8.71
CA LEU A 132 -0.52 7.74 9.49
C LEU A 132 -1.91 8.26 9.86
N ALA A 133 -2.98 7.56 9.50
CA ALA A 133 -4.34 7.98 9.82
C ALA A 133 -4.52 8.26 11.32
N GLY A 134 -4.95 9.48 11.63
CA GLY A 134 -5.14 9.98 12.99
C GLY A 134 -3.85 10.19 13.80
N LEU A 135 -2.67 10.15 13.17
CA LEU A 135 -1.39 10.37 13.85
C LEU A 135 -0.74 11.71 13.50
N ASP A 136 -1.11 12.31 12.37
CA ASP A 136 -0.66 13.65 12.02
C ASP A 136 -1.78 14.66 12.20
N ARG A 137 -1.41 15.94 12.21
CA ARG A 137 -2.32 17.08 12.43
C ARG A 137 -3.46 17.22 11.40
N HIS A 138 -3.48 16.39 10.36
CA HIS A 138 -4.26 16.62 9.15
C HIS A 138 -5.29 15.52 8.86
N THR A 139 -5.22 14.35 9.48
CA THR A 139 -6.03 13.21 9.03
C THR A 139 -7.00 12.65 10.05
N PRO A 140 -8.20 12.25 9.60
CA PRO A 140 -9.16 11.57 10.46
C PRO A 140 -8.66 10.18 10.84
N SER A 141 -9.08 9.70 12.02
CA SER A 141 -8.82 8.33 12.47
C SER A 141 -9.85 7.31 11.93
N ASP A 142 -10.89 7.78 11.23
CA ASP A 142 -12.05 7.00 10.78
C ASP A 142 -11.66 5.71 10.04
N VAL A 143 -10.64 5.76 9.17
CA VAL A 143 -10.21 4.59 8.39
C VAL A 143 -9.67 3.44 9.27
N ARG A 144 -9.15 3.73 10.46
CA ARG A 144 -8.70 2.71 11.42
C ARG A 144 -9.90 2.01 12.06
N LEU A 145 -10.95 2.77 12.38
CA LEU A 145 -12.20 2.22 12.88
C LEU A 145 -12.91 1.41 11.80
N TRP A 146 -13.00 1.92 10.58
CA TRP A 146 -13.56 1.20 9.44
C TRP A 146 -12.83 -0.10 9.16
N ALA A 147 -11.50 -0.13 9.25
CA ALA A 147 -10.73 -1.35 9.04
C ALA A 147 -11.06 -2.43 10.08
N ARG A 148 -11.24 -2.05 11.35
CA ARG A 148 -11.62 -2.97 12.44
C ARG A 148 -13.04 -3.49 12.25
N GLU A 149 -13.98 -2.61 11.91
CA GLU A 149 -15.36 -2.99 11.65
C GLU A 149 -15.47 -3.90 10.42
N LEU A 150 -14.77 -3.57 9.32
CA LEU A 150 -14.72 -4.39 8.12
C LEU A 150 -14.11 -5.77 8.40
N ASP A 151 -13.05 -5.86 9.22
CA ASP A 151 -12.49 -7.16 9.62
C ASP A 151 -13.50 -8.03 10.37
N GLY A 152 -14.25 -7.44 11.31
CA GLY A 152 -15.32 -8.12 12.03
C GLY A 152 -16.43 -8.60 11.09
N LEU A 153 -16.87 -7.75 10.17
CA LEU A 153 -17.88 -8.07 9.15
C LEU A 153 -17.41 -9.20 8.23
N LEU A 154 -16.16 -9.17 7.77
CA LEU A 154 -15.58 -10.23 6.94
C LEU A 154 -15.53 -11.55 7.69
N CYS A 155 -15.11 -11.56 8.97
CA CYS A 155 -15.05 -12.78 9.77
C CYS A 155 -16.44 -13.38 10.05
N ALA A 156 -17.50 -12.55 10.00
CA ALA A 156 -18.87 -12.97 10.19
C ALA A 156 -19.57 -13.43 8.89
N SER A 157 -19.03 -13.11 7.72
CA SER A 157 -19.64 -13.45 6.42
C SER A 157 -19.18 -14.82 5.92
N GLU A 158 -20.11 -15.76 5.74
CA GLU A 158 -19.80 -17.07 5.16
C GLU A 158 -19.31 -16.96 3.71
N SER A 159 -19.90 -16.04 2.93
CA SER A 159 -19.53 -15.83 1.52
C SER A 159 -18.08 -15.33 1.40
N ALA A 160 -17.64 -14.47 2.33
CA ALA A 160 -16.31 -13.88 2.33
C ALA A 160 -15.18 -14.93 2.46
N THR A 161 -15.47 -16.14 2.96
CA THR A 161 -14.50 -17.25 2.98
C THR A 161 -13.99 -17.64 1.59
N ALA A 162 -14.77 -17.36 0.53
CA ALA A 162 -14.39 -17.63 -0.85
C ALA A 162 -13.40 -16.59 -1.42
N LEU A 163 -13.18 -15.46 -0.73
CA LEU A 163 -12.24 -14.45 -1.18
C LEU A 163 -10.81 -15.02 -1.21
N SER A 164 -10.15 -14.78 -2.34
CA SER A 164 -8.78 -15.23 -2.54
C SER A 164 -7.80 -14.53 -1.60
N GLY A 165 -6.72 -15.25 -1.30
CA GLY A 165 -5.45 -14.75 -0.82
C GLY A 165 -4.82 -13.61 -1.64
N ARG A 166 -5.45 -13.13 -2.72
CA ARG A 166 -4.99 -11.99 -3.52
C ARG A 166 -5.89 -10.78 -3.43
N PHE A 167 -7.16 -10.93 -3.10
CA PHE A 167 -8.12 -9.83 -2.97
C PHE A 167 -7.60 -8.80 -1.96
N LEU A 168 -7.72 -7.50 -2.23
CA LEU A 168 -7.14 -6.44 -1.40
C LEU A 168 -8.16 -5.36 -1.13
N PHE A 169 -8.43 -5.12 0.15
CA PHE A 169 -9.14 -3.92 0.59
C PHE A 169 -8.14 -2.81 0.87
N VAL A 170 -8.45 -1.59 0.45
CA VAL A 170 -7.63 -0.39 0.68
C VAL A 170 -8.49 0.70 1.34
N LEU A 171 -8.07 1.21 2.49
CA LEU A 171 -8.75 2.24 3.25
C LEU A 171 -7.82 3.45 3.39
N ASP A 172 -8.06 4.48 2.59
CA ASP A 172 -7.24 5.68 2.50
C ASP A 172 -7.85 6.83 3.29
N ASP A 173 -7.05 7.56 4.06
CA ASP A 173 -7.50 8.68 4.91
C ASP A 173 -7.72 10.00 4.14
N GLY A 174 -7.67 9.96 2.81
CA GLY A 174 -7.86 11.10 1.91
C GLY A 174 -6.54 11.72 1.45
N ARG A 175 -5.40 11.11 1.79
CA ARG A 175 -4.06 11.47 1.27
C ARG A 175 -3.80 10.91 -0.12
N GLY A 176 -4.44 9.81 -0.48
CA GLY A 176 -4.21 9.07 -1.71
C GLY A 176 -2.96 8.16 -1.67
N ASP A 177 -2.28 8.06 -0.54
CA ASP A 177 -1.01 7.34 -0.41
C ASP A 177 -1.17 5.83 -0.59
N VAL A 178 -2.19 5.24 0.04
CA VAL A 178 -2.52 3.82 -0.11
C VAL A 178 -3.54 3.58 -1.21
N ALA A 179 -4.38 4.57 -1.56
CA ALA A 179 -5.32 4.47 -2.68
C ALA A 179 -4.61 4.15 -4.02
N ALA A 180 -3.41 4.72 -4.23
CA ALA A 180 -2.57 4.48 -5.40
C ALA A 180 -2.13 3.01 -5.58
N LEU A 181 -2.29 2.16 -4.55
CA LEU A 181 -1.86 0.76 -4.56
C LEU A 181 -2.83 -0.18 -5.29
N GLY A 182 -4.00 0.31 -5.69
CA GLY A 182 -4.95 -0.46 -6.51
C GLY A 182 -5.61 -1.61 -5.73
N GLY A 183 -6.45 -1.26 -4.76
CA GLY A 183 -7.35 -2.20 -4.11
C GLY A 183 -8.37 -2.79 -5.09
N ASP A 184 -8.89 -3.99 -4.77
CA ASP A 184 -10.07 -4.51 -5.45
C ASP A 184 -11.33 -3.79 -4.97
N VAL A 185 -11.34 -3.40 -3.69
CA VAL A 185 -12.33 -2.54 -3.07
C VAL A 185 -11.57 -1.48 -2.27
N SER A 186 -11.78 -0.22 -2.60
CA SER A 186 -11.11 0.90 -1.93
C SER A 186 -12.14 1.82 -1.29
N LEU A 187 -11.90 2.23 -0.06
CA LEU A 187 -12.61 3.31 0.63
C LEU A 187 -11.64 4.48 0.80
N VAL A 188 -12.01 5.65 0.30
CA VAL A 188 -11.23 6.87 0.52
C VAL A 188 -12.05 7.83 1.36
N ALA A 189 -11.56 8.15 2.55
CA ALA A 189 -12.23 9.09 3.44
C ALA A 189 -12.27 10.48 2.79
N GLU A 190 -13.45 11.08 2.74
CA GLU A 190 -13.61 12.46 2.35
C GLU A 190 -13.58 13.31 3.62
N ARG A 191 -12.81 14.39 3.57
CA ARG A 191 -12.98 15.43 4.58
C ARG A 191 -14.39 15.98 4.43
N GLY A 192 -15.13 16.04 5.54
CA GLY A 192 -16.44 16.68 5.58
C GLY A 192 -16.34 18.03 4.87
N GLY A 193 -17.02 18.15 3.73
CA GLY A 193 -17.05 19.39 2.96
C GLY A 193 -17.54 20.53 3.84
N ALA A 194 -17.15 21.74 3.48
CA ALA A 194 -17.69 22.98 4.04
C ALA A 194 -19.23 23.02 3.91
N GLY A 195 -19.92 22.39 4.86
CA GLY A 195 -21.34 22.58 5.11
C GLY A 195 -21.51 23.86 5.89
N SER A 196 -21.78 24.95 5.19
CA SER A 196 -22.36 26.22 5.69
C SER A 196 -21.93 26.69 7.09
N GLY A 197 -20.95 27.59 7.12
CA GLY A 197 -20.92 28.68 8.10
C GLY A 197 -20.20 28.44 9.43
N ASP A 198 -18.87 28.34 9.39
CA ASP A 198 -18.03 29.09 10.34
C ASP A 198 -16.63 29.25 9.72
N LEU A 199 -16.12 30.49 9.68
CA LEU A 199 -14.76 30.82 9.22
C LEU A 199 -13.72 30.65 10.34
N SER A 200 -14.11 30.11 11.49
CA SER A 200 -13.14 29.66 12.48
C SER A 200 -12.46 28.40 11.96
N GLY A 201 -11.17 28.50 11.60
CA GLY A 201 -10.31 27.37 11.21
C GLY A 201 -10.05 26.37 12.33
N ALA A 202 -11.03 26.12 13.19
CA ALA A 202 -11.01 25.13 14.24
C ALA A 202 -11.36 23.76 13.65
N TRP A 203 -10.39 22.86 13.68
CA TRP A 203 -10.62 21.43 13.48
C TRP A 203 -11.68 20.97 14.48
N ARG A 204 -12.86 20.57 13.98
CA ARG A 204 -13.81 19.80 14.78
C ARG A 204 -13.46 18.34 14.58
N PRO A 205 -13.25 17.55 15.66
CA PRO A 205 -13.19 16.11 15.50
C PRO A 205 -14.46 15.67 14.78
N ALA A 206 -14.30 14.99 13.65
CA ALA A 206 -15.44 14.35 13.01
C ALA A 206 -16.06 13.42 14.07
N GLY A 207 -17.27 13.76 14.53
CA GLY A 207 -18.14 12.72 15.06
C GLY A 207 -18.31 11.66 13.98
N ALA A 208 -18.50 10.40 14.36
CA ALA A 208 -18.74 9.28 13.45
C ALA A 208 -19.80 9.64 12.38
N GLY A 209 -19.37 10.15 11.23
CA GLY A 209 -20.29 10.88 10.35
C GLY A 209 -19.64 11.63 9.17
N GLY A 210 -18.42 11.27 8.78
CA GLY A 210 -17.85 11.70 7.48
C GLY A 210 -18.48 10.96 6.30
N THR A 211 -17.98 11.18 5.08
CA THR A 211 -18.33 10.38 3.90
C THR A 211 -17.10 9.63 3.39
N ALA A 212 -17.32 8.57 2.63
CA ALA A 212 -16.28 7.79 1.97
C ALA A 212 -16.61 7.62 0.49
N LEU A 213 -15.59 7.70 -0.37
CA LEU A 213 -15.66 7.25 -1.75
C LEU A 213 -15.32 5.76 -1.80
N LEU A 214 -16.28 4.93 -2.17
CA LEU A 214 -16.11 3.52 -2.49
C LEU A 214 -15.75 3.38 -3.98
N ARG A 215 -14.63 2.71 -4.26
CA ARG A 215 -14.15 2.37 -5.61
C ARG A 215 -13.99 0.86 -5.74
N VAL A 216 -14.22 0.33 -6.94
CA VAL A 216 -14.16 -1.11 -7.24
C VAL A 216 -13.26 -1.38 -8.43
N GLY A 217 -12.19 -2.13 -8.19
CA GLY A 217 -11.15 -2.41 -9.18
C GLY A 217 -10.65 -1.15 -9.88
N ASP A 218 -10.68 -1.19 -11.21
CA ASP A 218 -10.21 -0.10 -12.07
C ASP A 218 -11.38 0.72 -12.67
N ASP A 219 -12.60 0.58 -12.13
CA ASP A 219 -13.77 1.36 -12.56
C ASP A 219 -13.53 2.87 -12.33
N PRO A 220 -13.79 3.72 -13.34
CA PRO A 220 -13.55 5.15 -13.21
C PRO A 220 -14.52 5.84 -12.25
N ALA A 221 -15.75 5.32 -12.10
CA ALA A 221 -16.74 5.90 -11.20
C ALA A 221 -16.50 5.47 -9.75
N ALA A 222 -16.97 6.31 -8.82
CA ALA A 222 -16.97 6.02 -7.40
C ALA A 222 -18.38 6.19 -6.81
N LEU A 223 -18.62 5.58 -5.66
CA LEU A 223 -19.85 5.76 -4.90
C LEU A 223 -19.55 6.50 -3.61
N ARG A 224 -20.20 7.63 -3.37
CA ARG A 224 -20.16 8.32 -2.09
C ARG A 224 -21.13 7.64 -1.12
N ILE A 225 -20.59 7.20 0.02
CA ILE A 225 -21.28 6.47 1.08
C ILE A 225 -21.14 7.26 2.40
N ALA A 226 -22.13 7.16 3.28
CA ALA A 226 -21.98 7.66 4.64
C ALA A 226 -20.88 6.86 5.38
N GLY A 227 -20.03 7.55 6.14
CA GLY A 227 -18.91 6.93 6.86
C GLY A 227 -19.30 5.73 7.73
N PRO A 228 -20.38 5.80 8.53
CA PRO A 228 -20.86 4.65 9.30
C PRO A 228 -21.26 3.44 8.46
N ASP A 229 -21.65 3.63 7.19
CA ASP A 229 -22.02 2.54 6.29
C ASP A 229 -20.83 2.04 5.44
N ALA A 230 -19.69 2.72 5.47
CA ALA A 230 -18.55 2.43 4.59
C ALA A 230 -18.01 0.99 4.76
N PRO A 231 -17.83 0.43 5.97
CA PRO A 231 -17.40 -0.95 6.14
C PRO A 231 -18.40 -1.97 5.56
N ARG A 232 -19.70 -1.77 5.81
CA ARG A 232 -20.77 -2.61 5.24
C ARG A 232 -20.80 -2.51 3.71
N ALA A 233 -20.60 -1.32 3.17
CA ALA A 233 -20.57 -1.11 1.73
C ALA A 233 -19.37 -1.82 1.07
N ALA A 234 -18.20 -1.80 1.71
CA ALA A 234 -17.03 -2.52 1.23
C ALA A 234 -17.22 -4.05 1.24
N LEU A 235 -17.87 -4.61 2.28
CA LEU A 235 -18.25 -6.03 2.28
C LEU A 235 -19.22 -6.34 1.12
N THR A 236 -20.29 -5.56 0.96
CA THR A 236 -21.26 -5.75 -0.13
C THR A 236 -20.60 -5.71 -1.50
N ALA A 237 -19.63 -4.83 -1.72
CA ALA A 237 -18.86 -4.77 -2.96
C ALA A 237 -18.02 -6.04 -3.20
N ALA A 238 -17.41 -6.60 -2.14
CA ALA A 238 -16.66 -7.85 -2.24
C ALA A 238 -17.56 -9.06 -2.51
N GLU A 239 -18.76 -9.11 -1.93
CA GLU A 239 -19.75 -10.15 -2.21
C GLU A 239 -20.33 -10.04 -3.63
N ALA A 240 -20.49 -8.82 -4.13
CA ALA A 240 -20.84 -8.57 -5.52
C ALA A 240 -19.74 -9.06 -6.49
N PHE A 241 -18.46 -8.86 -6.14
CA PHE A 241 -17.34 -9.45 -6.88
C PHE A 241 -17.42 -10.99 -6.92
N LEU A 242 -17.65 -11.64 -5.78
CA LEU A 242 -17.76 -13.10 -5.73
C LEU A 242 -18.88 -13.62 -6.63
N THR A 243 -20.04 -12.96 -6.60
CA THR A 243 -21.18 -13.29 -7.47
C THR A 243 -20.80 -13.15 -8.95
N ALA A 244 -20.11 -12.07 -9.33
CA ALA A 244 -19.66 -11.86 -10.70
C ALA A 244 -18.59 -12.89 -11.14
N ALA A 245 -17.66 -13.24 -10.24
CA ALA A 245 -16.63 -14.23 -10.48
C ALA A 245 -17.24 -15.63 -10.69
N GLU A 246 -18.21 -16.01 -9.87
CA GLU A 246 -18.96 -17.27 -10.01
C GLU A 246 -19.75 -17.32 -11.32
N ALA A 247 -20.53 -16.27 -11.63
CA ALA A 247 -21.31 -16.19 -12.86
C ALA A 247 -20.43 -16.29 -14.12
N SER A 248 -19.21 -15.73 -14.06
CA SER A 248 -18.26 -15.79 -15.17
C SER A 248 -17.60 -17.16 -15.36
N GLY A 249 -17.63 -18.03 -14.36
CA GLY A 249 -16.88 -19.30 -14.35
C GLY A 249 -15.35 -19.17 -14.45
N SER A 250 -14.80 -17.94 -14.37
CA SER A 250 -13.38 -17.70 -14.62
C SER A 250 -12.45 -18.14 -13.50
N GLY A 251 -12.94 -18.21 -12.25
CA GLY A 251 -12.07 -18.38 -11.09
C GLY A 251 -11.20 -17.14 -10.81
N ALA A 252 -11.71 -15.95 -11.16
CA ALA A 252 -11.08 -14.67 -10.85
C ALA A 252 -10.80 -14.54 -9.35
N TRP A 253 -9.62 -14.02 -9.00
CA TRP A 253 -9.19 -13.79 -7.62
C TRP A 253 -9.14 -12.29 -7.27
N ARG A 254 -9.29 -11.43 -8.29
CA ARG A 254 -9.20 -9.97 -8.24
C ARG A 254 -10.29 -9.40 -9.14
N VAL A 255 -10.78 -8.19 -8.85
CA VAL A 255 -11.82 -7.55 -9.68
C VAL A 255 -11.35 -7.34 -11.12
N ARG A 256 -10.12 -6.86 -11.30
CA ARG A 256 -9.48 -6.69 -12.62
C ARG A 256 -9.29 -7.98 -13.40
N GLU A 257 -9.50 -9.13 -12.76
CA GLU A 257 -9.39 -10.42 -13.42
C GLU A 257 -10.70 -10.92 -14.05
N LEU A 258 -11.81 -10.23 -13.82
CA LEU A 258 -13.09 -10.58 -14.42
C LEU A 258 -13.04 -10.43 -15.95
N PRO A 259 -13.68 -11.35 -16.70
CA PRO A 259 -13.76 -11.25 -18.16
C PRO A 259 -14.67 -10.11 -18.61
N ASP A 260 -14.52 -9.71 -19.88
CA ASP A 260 -15.41 -8.74 -20.51
C ASP A 260 -16.88 -9.19 -20.41
N GLY A 261 -17.78 -8.23 -20.21
CA GLY A 261 -19.19 -8.49 -19.95
C GLY A 261 -19.52 -8.94 -18.52
N HIS A 262 -18.52 -9.28 -17.69
CA HIS A 262 -18.69 -9.63 -16.27
C HIS A 262 -17.95 -8.67 -15.33
N GLY A 263 -17.44 -7.55 -15.85
CA GLY A 263 -16.76 -6.53 -15.06
C GLY A 263 -17.65 -5.99 -13.94
N LEU A 264 -17.10 -5.89 -12.72
CA LEU A 264 -17.81 -5.28 -11.59
C LEU A 264 -17.74 -3.76 -11.72
N THR A 265 -18.90 -3.13 -11.91
CA THR A 265 -19.00 -1.66 -12.07
C THR A 265 -19.52 -0.99 -10.80
N ALA A 266 -19.21 0.30 -10.62
CA ALA A 266 -19.76 1.10 -9.53
C ALA A 266 -21.31 1.07 -9.53
N ARG A 267 -21.92 1.15 -10.72
CA ARG A 267 -23.39 1.06 -10.88
C ARG A 267 -23.97 -0.26 -10.38
N ALA A 268 -23.37 -1.40 -10.75
CA ALA A 268 -23.82 -2.71 -10.30
C ALA A 268 -23.70 -2.86 -8.77
N VAL A 269 -22.65 -2.29 -8.18
CA VAL A 269 -22.49 -2.26 -6.72
C VAL A 269 -23.52 -1.34 -6.07
N ALA A 270 -23.83 -0.18 -6.66
CA ALA A 270 -24.86 0.72 -6.15
C ALA A 270 -26.24 0.04 -6.08
N GLU A 271 -26.60 -0.79 -7.05
CA GLU A 271 -27.84 -1.59 -7.03
C GLU A 271 -27.87 -2.55 -5.83
N ARG A 272 -26.76 -3.25 -5.56
CA ARG A 272 -26.61 -4.15 -4.41
C ARG A 272 -26.66 -3.40 -3.07
N LEU A 273 -26.02 -2.24 -2.99
CA LEU A 273 -26.05 -1.39 -1.79
C LEU A 273 -27.46 -0.91 -1.47
N ARG A 274 -28.21 -0.44 -2.48
CA ARG A 274 -29.61 -0.04 -2.30
C ARG A 274 -30.48 -1.20 -1.84
N ALA A 275 -30.29 -2.39 -2.40
CA ALA A 275 -31.00 -3.60 -1.94
C ALA A 275 -30.66 -3.97 -0.49
N ALA A 276 -29.44 -3.67 -0.04
CA ALA A 276 -29.00 -3.84 1.35
C ALA A 276 -29.38 -2.67 2.29
N GLY A 277 -30.15 -1.69 1.80
CA GLY A 277 -30.58 -0.52 2.57
C GLY A 277 -29.50 0.54 2.80
N ILE A 278 -28.39 0.50 2.05
CA ILE A 278 -27.28 1.45 2.16
C ILE A 278 -27.46 2.56 1.13
N GLY A 279 -27.50 3.81 1.61
CA GLY A 279 -27.58 4.99 0.74
C GLY A 279 -26.26 5.25 0.02
N CYS A 280 -26.32 5.52 -1.28
CA CYS A 280 -25.15 5.84 -2.10
C CYS A 280 -25.46 6.86 -3.20
N ALA A 281 -24.51 7.75 -3.48
CA ALA A 281 -24.56 8.67 -4.61
C ALA A 281 -23.38 8.41 -5.56
N GLU A 282 -23.65 8.31 -6.86
CA GLU A 282 -22.59 8.09 -7.86
C GLU A 282 -21.80 9.38 -8.09
N VAL A 283 -20.48 9.24 -8.25
CA VAL A 283 -19.53 10.33 -8.48
C VAL A 283 -18.79 10.04 -9.78
N ALA A 284 -18.86 10.97 -10.73
CA ALA A 284 -18.22 10.83 -12.03
C ALA A 284 -16.68 10.81 -11.94
N GLY A 285 -16.04 10.14 -12.90
CA GLY A 285 -14.64 9.73 -12.83
C GLY A 285 -13.60 10.84 -12.76
N GLU A 286 -13.90 12.06 -13.26
CA GLU A 286 -12.96 13.19 -13.20
C GLU A 286 -12.72 13.65 -11.74
N VAL A 287 -13.77 13.68 -10.92
CA VAL A 287 -13.69 14.06 -9.49
C VAL A 287 -13.13 12.90 -8.64
N ALA A 288 -13.41 11.65 -9.02
CA ALA A 288 -12.84 10.48 -8.37
C ALA A 288 -11.34 10.29 -8.66
N ALA A 289 -10.86 10.75 -9.82
CA ALA A 289 -9.45 10.73 -10.20
C ALA A 289 -8.61 11.77 -9.45
N GLU A 290 -9.15 12.97 -9.19
CA GLU A 290 -8.46 14.01 -8.40
C GLU A 290 -8.16 13.57 -6.96
N VAL A 291 -9.04 12.76 -6.36
CA VAL A 291 -8.84 12.19 -5.02
C VAL A 291 -7.85 11.01 -5.03
N ALA A 292 -7.68 10.33 -6.17
CA ALA A 292 -6.80 9.17 -6.34
C ALA A 292 -5.39 9.53 -6.83
N GLY A 293 -5.22 10.69 -7.45
CA GLY A 293 -3.93 11.17 -7.93
C GLY A 293 -3.22 12.00 -6.87
N ALA A 294 -2.17 11.44 -6.26
CA ALA A 294 -1.01 12.27 -5.94
C ALA A 294 -0.60 12.92 -7.26
N ARG A 295 -0.97 14.18 -7.48
CA ARG A 295 -0.68 14.93 -8.71
C ARG A 295 0.80 14.72 -9.03
N GLU A 296 1.09 14.10 -10.17
CA GLU A 296 2.36 14.31 -10.84
C GLU A 296 2.47 15.83 -11.06
N VAL A 297 3.21 16.52 -10.20
CA VAL A 297 3.56 17.92 -10.41
C VAL A 297 4.67 17.92 -11.47
N THR A 298 4.32 17.56 -12.70
CA THR A 298 5.11 17.88 -13.89
C THR A 298 4.76 19.30 -14.28
N GLY A 299 5.36 20.26 -13.58
CA GLY A 299 5.15 21.67 -13.85
C GLY A 299 5.93 22.51 -12.86
N THR A 300 7.07 23.02 -13.29
CA THR A 300 7.68 24.20 -12.67
C THR A 300 6.59 25.27 -12.57
N PRO A 301 6.33 25.89 -11.41
CA PRO A 301 5.41 27.00 -11.35
C PRO A 301 6.03 28.16 -12.11
N ASP A 302 5.58 28.38 -13.35
CA ASP A 302 5.79 29.67 -13.97
C ASP A 302 5.08 30.71 -13.10
N ALA A 303 5.86 31.71 -12.68
CA ALA A 303 5.40 32.83 -11.90
C ALA A 303 4.54 33.78 -12.75
N THR A 304 3.38 33.30 -13.20
CA THR A 304 2.30 34.11 -13.78
C THR A 304 0.97 33.53 -13.32
N GLY A 305 0.34 34.22 -12.38
CA GLY A 305 -0.95 33.82 -11.80
C GLY A 305 -2.00 33.63 -12.89
N THR A 306 -2.55 32.41 -12.98
CA THR A 306 -3.71 32.13 -13.82
C THR A 306 -4.92 31.97 -12.90
N THR A 307 -5.77 32.98 -12.87
CA THR A 307 -7.09 32.96 -12.23
C THR A 307 -8.08 32.23 -13.11
N ASP A 308 -8.85 31.30 -12.56
CA ASP A 308 -9.98 30.71 -13.27
C ASP A 308 -11.16 31.70 -13.36
N ALA A 309 -12.07 31.49 -14.32
CA ALA A 309 -13.10 32.44 -14.77
C ALA A 309 -14.20 32.83 -13.74
N THR A 310 -14.02 32.49 -12.47
CA THR A 310 -14.93 32.82 -11.36
C THR A 310 -14.26 33.48 -10.16
N GLY A 311 -12.95 33.78 -10.22
CA GLY A 311 -12.27 34.60 -9.21
C GLY A 311 -12.20 34.01 -7.79
N ALA A 312 -12.51 32.72 -7.61
CA ALA A 312 -12.29 32.02 -6.35
C ALA A 312 -10.92 31.31 -6.38
N PRO A 313 -10.04 31.51 -5.37
CA PRO A 313 -8.80 30.75 -5.29
C PRO A 313 -9.13 29.26 -5.13
N ALA A 314 -8.55 28.41 -5.97
CA ALA A 314 -8.58 26.96 -5.79
C ALA A 314 -8.07 26.64 -4.37
N PRO A 315 -8.73 25.75 -3.61
CA PRO A 315 -8.28 25.43 -2.26
C PRO A 315 -6.87 24.83 -2.35
N ALA A 316 -5.92 25.50 -1.72
CA ALA A 316 -4.55 25.02 -1.63
C ALA A 316 -4.53 23.62 -0.98
N SER A 317 -3.93 22.64 -1.64
CA SER A 317 -3.74 21.30 -1.11
C SER A 317 -2.91 21.38 0.18
N VAL A 318 -3.51 21.01 1.30
CA VAL A 318 -2.80 20.98 2.59
C VAL A 318 -1.69 19.94 2.51
N PRO A 319 -0.41 20.27 2.81
CA PRO A 319 0.68 19.31 2.71
C PRO A 319 0.55 18.28 3.84
N TYR A 320 0.13 17.07 3.48
CA TYR A 320 0.18 15.91 4.35
C TYR A 320 1.63 15.48 4.59
N ALA A 321 1.90 14.84 5.73
CA ALA A 321 3.16 14.12 5.89
C ALA A 321 3.26 13.02 4.83
N ASP A 322 4.42 12.91 4.16
CA ASP A 322 4.75 11.78 3.30
C ASP A 322 4.75 10.52 4.17
N SER A 323 3.74 9.66 3.98
CA SER A 323 3.55 8.47 4.81
C SER A 323 4.65 7.43 4.63
N SER A 324 5.50 7.63 3.64
CA SER A 324 6.55 6.73 3.23
C SER A 324 7.95 7.17 3.62
N ALA A 325 8.09 8.43 4.06
CA ALA A 325 9.31 8.94 4.63
C ALA A 325 9.48 8.40 6.07
N PRO A 326 10.66 7.87 6.43
CA PRO A 326 10.99 7.61 7.82
C PRO A 326 11.28 8.92 8.57
N GLY A 327 11.18 8.88 9.90
CA GLY A 327 11.46 10.01 10.77
C GLY A 327 10.38 10.23 11.83
N VAL A 328 10.40 11.42 12.44
CA VAL A 328 9.38 11.84 13.41
C VAL A 328 8.17 12.39 12.67
N ILE A 329 7.00 11.87 12.99
CA ILE A 329 5.70 12.39 12.54
C ILE A 329 5.12 13.27 13.64
N GLU A 330 4.73 14.48 13.24
CA GLU A 330 4.13 15.46 14.14
C GLU A 330 2.61 15.27 14.22
N GLY A 331 2.13 14.85 15.39
CA GLY A 331 0.71 14.75 15.72
C GLY A 331 0.14 16.01 16.36
N THR A 332 -1.14 15.95 16.72
CA THR A 332 -1.81 16.99 17.49
C THR A 332 -1.36 16.98 18.95
N ASP A 333 -1.52 18.11 19.64
CA ASP A 333 -1.31 18.23 21.09
C ASP A 333 0.10 17.82 21.57
N GLY A 334 1.11 17.97 20.71
CA GLY A 334 2.50 17.65 21.02
C GLY A 334 2.84 16.15 20.97
N ALA A 335 1.87 15.28 20.67
CA ALA A 335 2.12 13.87 20.44
C ALA A 335 2.97 13.66 19.18
N ARG A 336 3.85 12.66 19.23
CA ARG A 336 4.72 12.24 18.14
C ARG A 336 4.47 10.79 17.78
N ALA A 337 4.76 10.43 16.53
CA ALA A 337 4.95 9.05 16.13
C ALA A 337 6.32 8.90 15.47
N LEU A 338 6.91 7.71 15.55
CA LEU A 338 8.11 7.37 14.80
C LEU A 338 7.73 6.50 13.60
N SER A 339 8.16 6.88 12.41
CA SER A 339 8.10 6.05 11.20
C SER A 339 9.51 5.55 10.91
N VAL A 340 9.72 4.24 10.86
CA VAL A 340 11.03 3.66 10.54
C VAL A 340 10.88 2.54 9.53
N LEU A 341 11.84 2.40 8.61
CA LEU A 341 11.81 1.34 7.61
C LEU A 341 12.82 0.24 7.92
N ALA A 342 12.50 -0.98 7.46
CA ALA A 342 13.39 -2.12 7.55
C ALA A 342 14.23 -2.22 6.27
N PRO A 343 15.57 -2.31 6.34
CA PRO A 343 16.40 -2.63 5.18
C PRO A 343 15.88 -3.88 4.46
N LEU A 344 15.57 -3.74 3.16
CA LEU A 344 15.00 -4.80 2.32
C LEU A 344 13.69 -5.43 2.87
N GLY A 345 13.01 -4.73 3.78
CA GLY A 345 11.83 -5.22 4.47
C GLY A 345 12.08 -6.41 5.40
N ARG A 346 13.30 -6.60 5.92
CA ARG A 346 13.64 -7.71 6.81
C ARG A 346 14.12 -7.18 8.16
N LEU A 347 13.47 -7.61 9.24
CA LEU A 347 13.80 -7.25 10.61
C LEU A 347 14.32 -8.48 11.35
N SER A 348 15.44 -8.35 12.06
CA SER A 348 15.85 -9.38 13.01
C SER A 348 14.92 -9.38 14.22
N VAL A 349 14.85 -10.51 14.94
CA VAL A 349 14.12 -10.58 16.22
C VAL A 349 14.59 -9.51 17.21
N ALA A 350 15.89 -9.19 17.23
CA ALA A 350 16.42 -8.12 18.09
C ALA A 350 15.88 -6.73 17.72
N GLN A 351 15.87 -6.38 16.43
CA GLN A 351 15.29 -5.12 15.96
C GLN A 351 13.79 -5.06 16.23
N TRP A 352 13.09 -6.17 16.02
CA TRP A 352 11.66 -6.26 16.27
C TRP A 352 11.32 -6.10 17.76
N ARG A 353 12.07 -6.76 18.65
CA ARG A 353 11.92 -6.59 20.10
C ARG A 353 12.24 -5.16 20.55
N LEU A 354 13.25 -4.51 19.95
CA LEU A 354 13.53 -3.10 20.23
C LEU A 354 12.35 -2.20 19.84
N LEU A 355 11.80 -2.35 18.63
CA LEU A 355 10.60 -1.61 18.20
C LEU A 355 9.43 -1.83 19.17
N THR A 356 9.26 -3.06 19.64
CA THR A 356 8.20 -3.46 20.57
C THR A 356 8.39 -2.84 21.95
N ALA A 357 9.63 -2.81 22.45
CA ALA A 357 9.99 -2.16 23.71
C ALA A 357 9.74 -0.64 23.65
N VAL A 358 10.16 0.03 22.57
CA VAL A 358 9.88 1.47 22.37
C VAL A 358 8.38 1.74 22.39
N ALA A 359 7.57 0.90 21.73
CA ALA A 359 6.12 1.03 21.73
C ALA A 359 5.50 0.82 23.13
N ALA A 360 6.07 -0.05 23.95
CA ALA A 360 5.58 -0.37 25.29
C ALA A 360 6.00 0.66 26.35
N GLU A 361 7.22 1.17 26.27
CA GLU A 361 7.82 2.05 27.28
C GLU A 361 7.48 3.52 27.07
N ASP A 362 7.56 3.99 25.81
CA ASP A 362 7.42 5.42 25.47
C ASP A 362 6.29 5.70 24.47
N GLY A 363 5.68 4.68 23.89
CA GLY A 363 4.60 4.79 22.91
C GLY A 363 3.22 4.52 23.49
N ALA A 364 2.22 4.42 22.60
CA ALA A 364 0.84 4.09 22.94
C ALA A 364 0.56 2.57 23.06
N GLY A 365 1.59 1.73 23.23
CA GLY A 365 1.44 0.28 23.32
C GLY A 365 1.02 -0.41 22.01
N ALA A 366 1.25 0.24 20.87
CA ALA A 366 0.85 -0.23 19.55
C ALA A 366 1.95 -0.04 18.51
N LEU A 367 1.93 -0.88 17.47
CA LEU A 367 2.75 -0.76 16.27
C LEU A 367 1.84 -0.83 15.05
N ARG A 368 2.21 -0.13 13.96
CA ARG A 368 1.51 -0.21 12.68
C ARG A 368 2.48 -0.58 11.57
N LEU A 369 2.25 -1.72 10.91
CA LEU A 369 3.03 -2.12 9.75
C LEU A 369 2.60 -1.34 8.52
N THR A 370 3.57 -0.84 7.77
CA THR A 370 3.32 -0.01 6.59
C THR A 370 3.47 -0.82 5.30
N PRO A 371 2.77 -0.45 4.21
CA PRO A 371 3.02 -1.03 2.88
C PRO A 371 4.39 -0.65 2.32
N TRP A 372 5.09 0.28 2.99
CA TRP A 372 6.43 0.75 2.66
C TRP A 372 7.52 -0.10 3.33
N ARG A 373 7.16 -1.26 3.88
CA ARG A 373 8.05 -2.19 4.60
C ARG A 373 8.69 -1.53 5.83
N GLY A 374 7.90 -0.75 6.54
CA GLY A 374 8.28 -0.11 7.79
C GLY A 374 7.28 -0.35 8.91
N VAL A 375 7.57 0.30 10.04
CA VAL A 375 6.78 0.26 11.27
C VAL A 375 6.59 1.68 11.76
N VAL A 376 5.34 2.01 12.10
CA VAL A 376 5.00 3.26 12.80
C VAL A 376 4.72 2.96 14.26
N ILE A 377 5.35 3.70 15.16
CA ILE A 377 5.14 3.65 16.61
C ILE A 377 4.49 4.96 17.05
N PRO A 378 3.18 4.98 17.37
CA PRO A 378 2.48 6.17 17.79
C PRO A 378 2.64 6.46 19.30
N GLY A 379 2.35 7.69 19.69
CA GLY A 379 2.11 8.06 21.10
C GLY A 379 3.35 8.46 21.89
N LEU A 380 4.45 8.79 21.21
CA LEU A 380 5.65 9.29 21.89
C LEU A 380 5.48 10.75 22.28
N SER A 381 6.20 11.18 23.32
CA SER A 381 6.34 12.59 23.66
C SER A 381 7.41 13.24 22.78
N ALA A 382 7.42 14.58 22.75
CA ALA A 382 8.47 15.33 22.07
C ALA A 382 9.88 15.02 22.62
N ASP A 383 9.97 14.76 23.94
CA ASP A 383 11.25 14.53 24.63
C ASP A 383 11.82 13.13 24.36
N THR A 384 10.97 12.12 24.17
CA THR A 384 11.41 10.73 23.96
C THR A 384 11.58 10.37 22.48
N ALA A 385 10.87 11.06 21.58
CA ALA A 385 10.88 10.75 20.15
C ALA A 385 12.28 10.81 19.51
N ALA A 386 13.02 11.91 19.70
CA ALA A 386 14.33 12.06 19.08
C ALA A 386 15.40 11.10 19.65
N PRO A 387 15.51 10.88 20.98
CA PRO A 387 16.37 9.84 21.55
C PRO A 387 16.06 8.44 21.01
N ARG A 388 14.79 8.02 20.99
CA ARG A 388 14.40 6.70 20.49
C ARG A 388 14.65 6.55 18.99
N LEU A 389 14.45 7.60 18.19
CA LEU A 389 14.80 7.54 16.78
C LEU A 389 16.31 7.30 16.57
N ARG A 390 17.18 7.91 17.37
CA ARG A 390 18.64 7.66 17.32
C ARG A 390 18.99 6.23 17.73
N GLU A 391 18.34 5.70 18.75
CA GLU A 391 18.51 4.30 19.18
C GLU A 391 18.12 3.31 18.07
N LEU A 392 16.97 3.54 17.43
CA LEU A 392 16.49 2.73 16.31
C LEU A 392 17.44 2.81 15.11
N SER A 393 17.98 4.00 14.82
CA SER A 393 19.00 4.21 13.80
C SER A 393 20.27 3.41 14.10
N ALA A 394 20.75 3.44 15.35
CA ALA A 394 21.92 2.68 15.79
C ALA A 394 21.70 1.15 15.70
N ALA A 395 20.45 0.68 15.81
CA ALA A 395 20.06 -0.71 15.58
C ALA A 395 19.97 -1.10 14.09
N GLY A 396 20.28 -0.19 13.16
CA GLY A 396 20.29 -0.43 11.72
C GLY A 396 18.94 -0.25 11.03
N LEU A 397 17.96 0.38 11.69
CA LEU A 397 16.71 0.77 11.05
C LEU A 397 16.89 2.06 10.24
N ILE A 398 16.09 2.22 9.20
CA ILE A 398 16.14 3.39 8.33
C ILE A 398 15.26 4.46 8.97
N THR A 399 15.90 5.53 9.43
CA THR A 399 15.25 6.64 10.15
C THR A 399 15.35 7.98 9.41
N ASP A 400 16.12 8.02 8.33
CA ASP A 400 16.43 9.21 7.53
C ASP A 400 15.95 9.00 6.09
N PRO A 401 15.12 9.91 5.53
CA PRO A 401 14.65 9.81 4.15
C PRO A 401 15.78 9.90 3.12
N ASP A 402 16.92 10.49 3.44
CA ASP A 402 18.08 10.58 2.55
C ASP A 402 18.94 9.31 2.57
N SER A 403 18.61 8.33 3.43
CA SER A 403 19.31 7.05 3.48
C SER A 403 19.29 6.33 2.12
N PRO A 404 20.41 5.77 1.65
CA PRO A 404 20.43 4.99 0.41
C PRO A 404 19.49 3.79 0.48
N TRP A 405 19.25 3.25 1.68
CA TRP A 405 18.35 2.14 1.92
C TRP A 405 16.87 2.47 1.65
N HIS A 406 16.46 3.73 1.72
CA HIS A 406 15.08 4.15 1.45
C HIS A 406 14.64 3.77 0.03
N ARG A 407 15.58 3.77 -0.93
CA ARG A 407 15.33 3.51 -2.35
C ARG A 407 15.71 2.11 -2.80
N VAL A 408 16.27 1.27 -1.93
CA VAL A 408 16.75 -0.06 -2.29
C VAL A 408 15.73 -1.12 -1.89
N GLY A 409 15.33 -1.96 -2.85
CA GLY A 409 14.52 -3.14 -2.63
C GLY A 409 15.16 -4.39 -3.19
N ALA A 410 14.73 -5.55 -2.73
CA ALA A 410 15.14 -6.82 -3.29
C ALA A 410 14.01 -7.85 -3.15
N CYS A 411 13.94 -8.79 -4.08
CA CYS A 411 13.10 -9.97 -3.90
C CYS A 411 13.67 -10.88 -2.80
N THR A 412 13.01 -12.00 -2.51
CA THR A 412 13.48 -12.94 -1.46
C THR A 412 14.91 -13.42 -1.69
N GLY A 413 15.31 -13.63 -2.96
CA GLY A 413 16.63 -14.14 -3.28
C GLY A 413 16.88 -15.57 -2.83
N ARG A 414 18.11 -16.05 -3.01
CA ARG A 414 18.62 -17.20 -2.25
C ARG A 414 18.85 -16.78 -0.79
N PRO A 415 18.84 -17.72 0.16
CA PRO A 415 18.46 -19.13 0.01
C PRO A 415 16.94 -19.35 -0.11
N GLY A 416 16.10 -18.34 0.18
CA GLY A 416 14.66 -18.53 0.33
C GLY A 416 13.84 -18.77 -0.94
N CYS A 417 14.41 -18.54 -2.12
CA CYS A 417 13.78 -18.79 -3.40
C CYS A 417 14.67 -19.63 -4.31
N ALA A 418 14.25 -20.88 -4.58
CA ALA A 418 14.97 -21.81 -5.47
C ALA A 418 15.12 -21.30 -6.92
N LYS A 419 14.30 -20.32 -7.30
CA LYS A 419 14.34 -19.72 -8.64
C LYS A 419 15.37 -18.60 -8.76
N SER A 420 15.84 -18.09 -7.62
CA SER A 420 16.86 -17.05 -7.58
C SER A 420 18.22 -17.62 -7.93
N ARG A 421 18.98 -16.89 -8.75
CA ARG A 421 20.35 -17.25 -9.14
C ARG A 421 21.36 -16.94 -8.03
N THR A 422 21.16 -15.84 -7.32
CA THR A 422 22.06 -15.31 -6.29
C THR A 422 21.32 -15.01 -4.99
N ASP A 423 22.07 -14.72 -3.92
CA ASP A 423 21.54 -14.07 -2.72
C ASP A 423 21.50 -12.55 -2.95
N VAL A 424 20.47 -12.09 -3.65
CA VAL A 424 20.32 -10.68 -4.00
C VAL A 424 20.21 -9.76 -2.77
N ARG A 425 19.82 -10.28 -1.61
CA ARG A 425 19.71 -9.48 -0.39
C ARG A 425 21.08 -9.24 0.22
N ALA A 426 21.91 -10.28 0.28
CA ALA A 426 23.31 -10.15 0.68
C ALA A 426 24.08 -9.24 -0.30
N ASP A 427 23.88 -9.44 -1.60
CA ASP A 427 24.55 -8.63 -2.63
C ASP A 427 24.14 -7.15 -2.57
N ALA A 428 22.84 -6.85 -2.43
CA ALA A 428 22.35 -5.48 -2.24
C ALA A 428 22.93 -4.84 -0.98
N THR A 429 23.01 -5.59 0.12
CA THR A 429 23.61 -5.12 1.38
C THR A 429 25.08 -4.78 1.20
N ALA A 430 25.85 -5.68 0.60
CA ALA A 430 27.26 -5.45 0.33
C ALA A 430 27.49 -4.22 -0.55
N ALA A 431 26.67 -4.02 -1.59
CA ALA A 431 26.77 -2.86 -2.48
C ALA A 431 26.51 -1.54 -1.75
N VAL A 432 25.44 -1.47 -0.94
CA VAL A 432 25.10 -0.27 -0.16
C VAL A 432 26.16 0.01 0.91
N THR A 433 26.61 -1.01 1.65
CA THR A 433 27.64 -0.86 2.69
C THR A 433 28.99 -0.44 2.14
N ALA A 434 29.37 -0.93 0.95
CA ALA A 434 30.61 -0.56 0.30
C ALA A 434 30.60 0.87 -0.29
N GLY A 435 29.49 1.60 -0.22
CA GLY A 435 29.33 2.89 -0.90
C GLY A 435 29.49 2.75 -2.42
N THR A 436 29.28 1.54 -2.96
CA THR A 436 29.31 1.33 -4.40
C THR A 436 28.18 2.17 -4.99
N PRO A 437 28.42 2.94 -6.06
CA PRO A 437 27.36 3.69 -6.70
C PRO A 437 26.30 2.71 -7.19
N VAL A 438 25.26 2.52 -6.37
CA VAL A 438 24.03 1.94 -6.83
C VAL A 438 23.59 2.87 -7.98
N PRO A 439 23.23 2.37 -9.16
CA PRO A 439 22.85 3.25 -10.28
C PRO A 439 21.74 4.20 -9.81
N GLY A 440 22.07 5.47 -9.58
CA GLY A 440 21.36 6.31 -8.60
C GLY A 440 22.23 7.32 -7.84
N GLU A 441 23.49 6.99 -7.59
CA GLU A 441 24.49 7.78 -6.84
C GLU A 441 25.21 8.86 -7.70
N PRO A 442 25.99 9.78 -7.10
CA PRO A 442 26.47 11.03 -7.73
C PRO A 442 27.45 10.94 -8.92
N GLY A 443 27.56 9.82 -9.66
CA GLY A 443 28.39 9.72 -10.88
C GLY A 443 27.80 10.46 -12.10
N PRO A 444 28.44 10.54 -13.28
CA PRO A 444 28.01 11.36 -14.44
C PRO A 444 26.77 10.83 -15.19
N GLN A 445 25.73 10.42 -14.46
CA GLN A 445 24.45 9.96 -15.00
C GLN A 445 23.46 11.13 -15.15
N PRO A 446 22.50 11.04 -16.09
CA PRO A 446 21.38 11.99 -16.19
C PRO A 446 20.68 12.14 -14.83
N ALA A 447 20.34 13.37 -14.44
CA ALA A 447 19.70 13.67 -13.15
C ALA A 447 18.42 12.88 -12.90
N THR A 448 17.74 12.44 -13.98
CA THR A 448 16.51 11.64 -13.96
C THR A 448 16.70 10.21 -13.43
N LEU A 449 17.88 9.60 -13.55
CA LEU A 449 18.15 8.25 -13.05
C LEU A 449 18.55 8.23 -11.56
N ARG A 450 19.02 9.37 -11.04
CA ARG A 450 19.56 9.51 -9.66
C ARG A 450 18.51 9.40 -8.56
N ARG A 451 17.23 9.46 -8.92
CA ARG A 451 16.11 9.44 -7.98
C ARG A 451 15.23 8.20 -8.12
N LEU A 452 15.52 7.33 -9.07
CA LEU A 452 14.72 6.13 -9.28
C LEU A 452 14.97 5.10 -8.15
N PRO A 453 13.94 4.38 -7.71
CA PRO A 453 14.11 3.23 -6.84
C PRO A 453 14.99 2.16 -7.52
N VAL A 454 15.83 1.47 -6.75
CA VAL A 454 16.71 0.40 -7.25
C VAL A 454 16.26 -0.93 -6.68
N TYR A 455 15.99 -1.89 -7.56
CA TYR A 455 15.44 -3.18 -7.19
C TYR A 455 16.32 -4.36 -7.63
N TRP A 456 16.71 -5.19 -6.67
CA TRP A 456 17.54 -6.36 -6.91
C TRP A 456 16.68 -7.61 -7.15
N SER A 457 16.74 -8.10 -8.38
CA SER A 457 15.92 -9.19 -8.90
C SER A 457 16.75 -10.46 -9.03
N GLY A 458 16.38 -11.51 -8.31
CA GLY A 458 17.10 -12.79 -8.35
C GLY A 458 16.83 -13.64 -9.59
N CYS A 459 15.77 -13.32 -10.33
CA CYS A 459 15.40 -13.95 -11.60
C CYS A 459 14.43 -13.06 -12.38
N GLU A 460 14.13 -13.44 -13.62
CA GLU A 460 13.26 -12.70 -14.55
C GLU A 460 11.84 -12.43 -14.03
N ARG A 461 11.39 -13.14 -12.97
CA ARG A 461 10.08 -12.86 -12.37
C ARG A 461 9.99 -11.53 -11.64
N ARG A 462 11.13 -10.92 -11.24
CA ARG A 462 11.20 -9.60 -10.58
C ARG A 462 10.20 -9.45 -9.42
N CYS A 463 10.00 -10.52 -8.65
CA CYS A 463 8.90 -10.59 -7.68
C CYS A 463 9.01 -9.45 -6.65
N GLY A 464 7.98 -8.62 -6.56
CA GLY A 464 7.90 -7.52 -5.59
C GLY A 464 8.58 -6.22 -6.01
N HIS A 465 8.89 -6.06 -7.31
CA HIS A 465 9.43 -4.81 -7.87
C HIS A 465 8.51 -3.60 -7.60
N PRO A 466 9.04 -2.37 -7.52
CA PRO A 466 8.23 -1.17 -7.36
C PRO A 466 7.39 -0.87 -8.62
N HIS A 467 6.40 0.00 -8.46
CA HIS A 467 5.72 0.67 -9.56
C HIS A 467 6.54 1.81 -10.17
N GLY A 468 6.05 2.34 -11.28
CA GLY A 468 6.64 3.50 -11.92
C GLY A 468 7.92 3.11 -12.66
N ALA A 469 8.81 4.06 -12.85
CA ALA A 469 10.14 3.78 -13.36
C ALA A 469 11.06 3.33 -12.22
N TRP A 470 11.91 2.34 -12.48
CA TRP A 470 12.91 1.88 -11.51
C TRP A 470 14.17 1.34 -12.20
N VAL A 471 15.24 1.22 -11.44
CA VAL A 471 16.47 0.54 -11.86
C VAL A 471 16.38 -0.93 -11.45
N ASP A 472 16.33 -1.84 -12.42
CA ASP A 472 16.37 -3.28 -12.20
C ASP A 472 17.81 -3.79 -12.22
N VAL A 473 18.24 -4.39 -11.11
CA VAL A 473 19.53 -5.07 -10.95
C VAL A 473 19.25 -6.57 -10.95
N LEU A 474 19.26 -7.16 -12.15
CA LEU A 474 18.82 -8.52 -12.40
C LEU A 474 19.99 -9.50 -12.41
N ALA A 475 19.92 -10.53 -11.56
CA ALA A 475 20.85 -11.64 -11.58
C ALA A 475 20.69 -12.48 -12.86
N THR A 476 21.79 -12.67 -13.59
CA THR A 476 21.91 -13.52 -14.80
C THR A 476 22.92 -14.65 -14.58
N ALA A 477 23.28 -15.41 -15.62
CA ALA A 477 24.33 -16.43 -15.50
C ALA A 477 25.73 -15.81 -15.39
N GLU A 478 25.90 -14.60 -15.92
CA GLU A 478 27.17 -13.89 -16.08
C GLU A 478 27.42 -12.81 -15.00
N GLY A 479 26.49 -12.65 -14.05
CA GLY A 479 26.56 -11.60 -13.02
C GLY A 479 25.24 -10.83 -12.91
N TYR A 480 25.33 -9.50 -12.80
CA TYR A 480 24.16 -8.62 -12.76
C TYR A 480 24.02 -7.80 -14.04
N ARG A 481 22.81 -7.79 -14.60
CA ARG A 481 22.41 -6.84 -15.64
C ARG A 481 21.65 -5.68 -14.99
N VAL A 482 22.08 -4.46 -15.26
CA VAL A 482 21.41 -3.23 -14.82
C VAL A 482 20.63 -2.64 -15.98
N SER A 483 19.35 -2.35 -15.77
CA SER A 483 18.49 -1.68 -16.76
C SER A 483 17.49 -0.76 -16.09
N VAL A 484 17.11 0.32 -16.76
CA VAL A 484 15.99 1.17 -16.34
C VAL A 484 14.71 0.58 -16.92
N VAL A 485 13.77 0.23 -16.05
CA VAL A 485 12.43 -0.20 -16.45
C VAL A 485 11.51 1.01 -16.36
N GLN A 486 10.78 1.29 -17.43
CA GLN A 486 9.71 2.28 -17.45
C GLN A 486 8.37 1.55 -17.59
N PRO A 487 7.29 2.02 -16.97
CA PRO A 487 5.96 1.53 -17.28
C PRO A 487 5.70 1.77 -18.76
N GLN A 488 5.09 0.80 -19.45
CA GLN A 488 4.56 1.08 -20.79
C GLN A 488 3.49 2.17 -20.63
N SER A 489 3.68 3.32 -21.28
CA SER A 489 2.62 4.31 -21.44
C SER A 489 1.41 3.60 -22.04
N ALA A 490 0.21 3.82 -21.49
CA ALA A 490 -0.99 3.48 -22.21
C ALA A 490 -0.87 4.10 -23.62
N PRO A 491 -1.11 3.35 -24.70
CA PRO A 491 -1.14 3.96 -26.02
C PRO A 491 -2.18 5.07 -25.99
N VAL A 492 -1.74 6.30 -26.32
CA VAL A 492 -2.66 7.42 -26.57
C VAL A 492 -3.71 6.90 -27.55
N PRO A 493 -5.02 7.08 -27.30
CA PRO A 493 -6.01 6.74 -28.30
C PRO A 493 -5.66 7.51 -29.57
N HIS A 494 -5.16 6.81 -30.58
CA HIS A 494 -5.07 7.40 -31.89
C HIS A 494 -6.51 7.75 -32.28
N PRO A 495 -6.81 9.00 -32.66
CA PRO A 495 -8.11 9.30 -33.22
C PRO A 495 -8.33 8.32 -34.35
N ALA A 496 -9.45 7.60 -34.30
CA ALA A 496 -9.80 6.61 -35.31
C ALA A 496 -9.61 7.24 -36.70
N PRO A 497 -8.92 6.56 -37.65
CA PRO A 497 -8.86 7.07 -39.01
C PRO A 497 -10.29 7.29 -39.49
N ALA A 498 -10.56 8.48 -40.03
CA ALA A 498 -11.88 8.85 -40.54
C ALA A 498 -12.40 7.71 -41.42
N ALA A 499 -13.63 7.26 -41.13
CA ALA A 499 -14.28 6.22 -41.90
C ALA A 499 -14.20 6.56 -43.41
N PRO A 500 -13.83 5.61 -44.28
CA PRO A 500 -13.82 5.88 -45.70
C PRO A 500 -15.23 6.29 -46.15
N SER A 501 -15.31 7.45 -46.81
CA SER A 501 -16.53 7.96 -47.42
C SER A 501 -17.21 6.85 -48.22
N ALA A 502 -18.47 6.56 -47.89
CA ALA A 502 -19.27 5.57 -48.57
C ALA A 502 -19.37 5.92 -50.06
N ALA A 503 -18.81 5.06 -50.92
CA ALA A 503 -19.06 5.11 -52.35
C ALA A 503 -20.56 4.86 -52.59
N PRO A 504 -21.23 5.65 -53.44
CA PRO A 504 -22.64 5.46 -53.73
C PRO A 504 -22.89 4.12 -54.44
N CYS A 505 -23.86 3.36 -53.93
CA CYS A 505 -24.38 2.13 -54.54
C CYS A 505 -24.84 2.40 -55.98
N PRO A 506 -24.51 1.54 -56.96
CA PRO A 506 -25.04 1.66 -58.31
C PRO A 506 -26.53 1.31 -58.32
N ALA A 507 -27.33 2.17 -58.95
CA ALA A 507 -28.74 1.93 -59.19
C ALA A 507 -28.93 0.71 -60.09
N THR A 508 -29.84 -0.18 -59.70
CA THR A 508 -30.32 -1.29 -60.51
C THR A 508 -30.95 -0.80 -61.82
N SER A 509 -30.52 -1.37 -62.94
CA SER A 509 -31.31 -1.57 -64.15
C SER A 509 -30.87 -2.88 -64.78
#